data_AF-A0A0S4M567-F1
#
_entry.id   AF-A0A0S4M567-F1
#
_cell.length_a   1.000
_cell.length_b   1.000
_cell.length_c   1.000
_cell.angle_alpha   90.00
_cell.angle_beta   90.00
_cell.angle_gamma   90.00
#
_symmetry.space_group_name_H-M   'P 1'
#
loop_
_entity.id
_entity.type
_entity.pdbx_description
1 polymer ?
#
loop_
_entity_poly.entity_id
_entity_poly.type
_entity_poly.pdbx_seq_one_letter_code
_entity_poly.pdbx_strand_id
1 'polypeptide(L)'
;MNGQIIQNICETIMHSSQQLNGVFLNEGKDLTWTLFGITIGYQLWAMVIGDNQQFLVEMLKNILIASIIFFILTNWDSFIAHFFFNNINLLAKKISPTEQDSTLNIFFDLLNSINERSFLSDIALTPEKIVAATLGNFAAVILKTATELAIILTMAAYVIVLYMGGVLLSVSLMLGPILFPWLLIKPCQFIFQGWLKFTISASLYQIVGSSMSYICRASIKHLDQLHKTLIPGYISPDQTILILIMIICFIFLTLFWQIPDICRGIISGGMNISSHHLRQHLDIRNMSKYPDSPPEERTMSLKESLRYKKR
;
A
#
# COMPACT_ATOMS: atom_id res chain seq x y z
N MET A 1 8.56 25.40 0.95
CA MET A 1 9.62 25.02 1.92
C MET A 1 9.50 23.59 2.48
N ASN A 2 8.36 22.87 2.32
CA ASN A 2 8.15 21.60 3.06
C ASN A 2 8.38 20.29 2.25
N GLY A 3 8.36 20.32 0.92
CA GLY A 3 8.61 19.12 0.10
C GLY A 3 10.06 18.61 0.17
N GLN A 4 11.02 19.51 0.33
CA GLN A 4 12.44 19.16 0.46
C GLN A 4 12.74 18.45 1.79
N ILE A 5 12.07 18.82 2.89
CA ILE A 5 12.25 18.13 4.17
C ILE A 5 11.82 16.66 4.03
N ILE A 6 10.73 16.44 3.30
CA ILE A 6 10.20 15.10 3.06
C ILE A 6 11.19 14.25 2.24
N GLN A 7 11.73 14.84 1.17
CA GLN A 7 12.76 14.21 0.33
C GLN A 7 14.04 13.93 1.14
N ASN A 8 14.51 14.88 1.93
CA ASN A 8 15.71 14.73 2.76
C ASN A 8 15.57 13.62 3.81
N ILE A 9 14.39 13.47 4.43
CA ILE A 9 14.12 12.36 5.36
C ILE A 9 14.15 11.02 4.62
N CYS A 10 13.53 10.93 3.44
CA CYS A 10 13.58 9.73 2.61
C CYS A 10 15.02 9.38 2.23
N GLU A 11 15.80 10.36 1.77
CA GLU A 11 17.20 10.18 1.40
C GLU A 11 18.06 9.74 2.59
N THR A 12 17.82 10.30 3.79
CA THR A 12 18.56 9.93 5.01
C THR A 12 18.27 8.49 5.43
N ILE A 13 16.99 8.08 5.40
CA ILE A 13 16.59 6.70 5.71
C ILE A 13 17.16 5.74 4.66
N MET A 14 17.12 6.11 3.38
CA MET A 14 17.70 5.31 2.30
C MET A 14 19.21 5.16 2.44
N HIS A 15 19.93 6.22 2.80
CA HIS A 15 21.37 6.16 3.05
C HIS A 15 21.71 5.26 4.24
N SER A 16 20.93 5.32 5.32
CA SER A 16 21.08 4.43 6.47
C SER A 16 20.83 2.96 6.10
N SER A 17 19.84 2.71 5.24
CA SER A 17 19.57 1.37 4.70
C SER A 17 20.71 0.83 3.83
N GLN A 18 21.40 1.69 3.08
CA GLN A 18 22.53 1.29 2.24
C GLN A 18 23.74 0.84 3.06
N GLN A 19 23.98 1.46 4.24
CA GLN A 19 25.06 1.03 5.14
C GLN A 19 24.84 -0.38 5.67
N LEU A 20 23.59 -0.75 5.99
CA LEU A 20 23.23 -2.10 6.42
C LEU A 20 23.31 -3.11 5.27
N ASN A 21 23.08 -2.67 4.03
CA ASN A 21 23.13 -3.53 2.85
C ASN A 21 24.50 -4.19 2.67
N GLY A 22 25.59 -3.47 2.95
CA GLY A 22 26.95 -4.02 2.88
C GLY A 22 27.18 -5.21 3.81
N VAL A 23 26.59 -5.18 5.02
CA VAL A 23 26.67 -6.29 5.99
C VAL A 23 25.88 -7.49 5.47
N PHE A 24 24.63 -7.28 5.07
CA PHE A 24 23.78 -8.36 4.58
C PHE A 24 24.25 -8.98 3.27
N LEU A 25 24.98 -8.22 2.43
CA LEU A 25 25.58 -8.74 1.21
C LEU A 25 26.69 -9.74 1.48
N ASN A 26 27.54 -9.47 2.47
CA ASN A 26 28.61 -10.40 2.85
C ASN A 26 28.01 -11.66 3.46
N GLU A 27 27.06 -11.51 4.39
CA GLU A 27 26.34 -12.64 4.99
C GLU A 27 25.57 -13.46 3.94
N GLY A 28 24.96 -12.80 2.95
CA GLY A 28 24.27 -13.47 1.84
C GLY A 28 25.21 -14.32 0.98
N LYS A 29 26.45 -13.86 0.74
CA LYS A 29 27.47 -14.63 0.02
C LYS A 29 27.93 -15.84 0.84
N ASP A 30 28.20 -15.66 2.12
CA ASP A 30 28.63 -16.74 3.01
C ASP A 30 27.52 -17.79 3.19
N LEU A 31 26.27 -17.35 3.30
CA LEU A 31 25.11 -18.23 3.30
C LEU A 31 24.97 -19.00 1.98
N THR A 32 25.23 -18.36 0.83
CA THR A 32 25.22 -19.04 -0.49
C THR A 32 26.22 -20.18 -0.53
N TRP A 33 27.45 -19.94 -0.09
CA TRP A 33 28.49 -20.98 -0.04
C TRP A 33 28.13 -22.11 0.91
N THR A 34 27.58 -21.79 2.07
CA THR A 34 27.14 -22.77 3.06
C THR A 34 26.03 -23.66 2.51
N LEU A 35 24.98 -23.06 1.93
CA LEU A 35 23.85 -23.81 1.36
C LEU A 35 24.28 -24.61 0.12
N PHE A 36 25.16 -24.07 -0.70
CA PHE A 36 25.74 -24.79 -1.82
C PHE A 36 26.50 -26.03 -1.34
N GLY A 37 27.37 -25.89 -0.33
CA GLY A 37 28.10 -27.01 0.28
C GLY A 37 27.18 -28.10 0.85
N ILE A 38 26.11 -27.71 1.55
CA ILE A 38 25.10 -28.65 2.06
C ILE A 38 24.42 -29.39 0.90
N THR A 39 24.07 -28.68 -0.17
CA THR A 39 23.38 -29.26 -1.32
C THR A 39 24.28 -30.27 -2.06
N ILE A 40 25.55 -29.92 -2.28
CA ILE A 40 26.55 -30.82 -2.88
C ILE A 40 26.79 -32.04 -1.98
N GLY A 41 26.93 -31.83 -0.66
CA GLY A 41 27.10 -32.92 0.31
C GLY A 41 25.94 -33.90 0.31
N TYR A 42 24.70 -33.40 0.24
CA TYR A 42 23.51 -34.24 0.10
C TYR A 42 23.50 -35.04 -1.21
N GLN A 43 23.91 -34.43 -2.32
CA GLN A 43 23.99 -35.12 -3.62
C GLN A 43 25.08 -36.20 -3.65
N LEU A 44 26.25 -35.93 -3.04
CA LEU A 44 27.30 -36.93 -2.87
C LEU A 44 26.84 -38.09 -1.99
N TRP A 45 26.10 -37.81 -0.93
CA TRP A 45 25.49 -38.85 -0.09
C TRP A 45 24.46 -39.70 -0.87
N ALA A 46 23.61 -39.06 -1.68
CA ALA A 46 22.66 -39.77 -2.53
C ALA A 46 23.34 -40.67 -3.58
N MET A 47 24.48 -40.24 -4.12
CA MET A 47 25.32 -41.04 -5.02
C MET A 47 25.79 -42.33 -4.34
N VAL A 48 26.21 -42.27 -3.07
CA VAL A 48 26.64 -43.44 -2.30
C VAL A 48 25.50 -44.45 -2.11
N ILE A 49 24.25 -43.98 -2.05
CA ILE A 49 23.05 -44.83 -1.91
C ILE A 49 22.63 -45.50 -3.24
N GLY A 50 23.22 -45.08 -4.38
CA GLY A 50 23.04 -45.74 -5.67
C GLY A 50 22.05 -45.06 -6.62
N ASP A 51 21.58 -43.84 -6.33
CA ASP A 51 20.73 -43.06 -7.22
C ASP A 51 21.59 -42.27 -8.25
N ASN A 52 22.16 -43.00 -9.22
CA ASN A 52 23.28 -42.49 -10.02
C ASN A 52 22.91 -41.78 -11.34
N GLN A 53 21.69 -41.94 -11.88
CA GLN A 53 21.44 -41.47 -13.26
C GLN A 53 21.18 -39.96 -13.38
N GLN A 54 20.71 -39.29 -12.33
CA GLN A 54 20.40 -37.85 -12.38
C GLN A 54 21.42 -36.96 -11.68
N PHE A 55 22.45 -37.55 -11.07
CA PHE A 55 23.43 -36.83 -10.24
C PHE A 55 24.14 -35.70 -11.00
N LEU A 56 24.76 -35.98 -12.15
CA LEU A 56 25.52 -34.97 -12.90
C LEU A 56 24.63 -33.82 -13.37
N VAL A 57 23.38 -34.11 -13.74
CA VAL A 57 22.42 -33.09 -14.19
C VAL A 57 22.04 -32.16 -13.03
N GLU A 58 21.72 -32.72 -11.86
CA GLU A 58 21.33 -31.90 -10.71
C GLU A 58 22.53 -31.16 -10.10
N MET A 59 23.73 -31.72 -10.13
CA MET A 59 24.97 -31.02 -9.76
C MET A 59 25.23 -29.81 -10.67
N LEU A 60 25.18 -30.01 -11.99
CA LEU A 60 25.41 -28.93 -12.95
C LEU A 60 24.35 -27.83 -12.82
N LYS A 61 23.09 -28.21 -12.62
CA LYS A 61 22.00 -27.28 -12.33
C LYS A 61 22.27 -26.46 -11.06
N ASN A 62 22.70 -27.10 -9.97
CA ASN A 62 22.98 -26.40 -8.71
C ASN A 62 24.20 -25.49 -8.82
N ILE A 63 25.25 -25.91 -9.53
CA ILE A 63 26.42 -25.07 -9.85
C ILE A 63 25.99 -23.84 -10.66
N LEU A 64 25.14 -24.03 -11.68
CA LEU A 64 24.65 -22.94 -12.50
C LEU A 64 23.80 -21.96 -11.68
N ILE A 65 22.87 -22.45 -10.86
CA ILE A 65 22.05 -21.60 -9.98
C ILE A 65 22.93 -20.86 -8.98
N ALA A 66 23.88 -21.53 -8.33
CA ALA A 66 24.80 -20.90 -7.38
C ALA A 66 25.66 -19.82 -8.04
N SER A 67 26.16 -20.07 -9.26
CA SER A 67 26.93 -19.09 -10.04
C SER A 67 26.09 -17.85 -10.38
N ILE A 68 24.84 -18.04 -10.80
CA ILE A 68 23.91 -16.93 -11.07
C ILE A 68 23.63 -16.14 -9.79
N ILE A 69 23.33 -16.82 -8.68
CA ILE A 69 23.08 -16.15 -7.39
C ILE A 69 24.30 -15.35 -6.96
N PHE A 70 25.49 -15.93 -7.02
CA PHE A 70 26.73 -15.26 -6.65
C PHE A 70 27.02 -14.04 -7.55
N PHE A 71 26.76 -14.16 -8.87
CA PHE A 71 26.86 -13.04 -9.80
C PHE A 71 25.90 -11.91 -9.44
N ILE A 72 24.64 -12.23 -9.14
CA ILE A 72 23.62 -11.24 -8.72
C ILE A 72 24.01 -10.59 -7.39
N LEU A 73 24.46 -11.35 -6.39
CA LEU A 73 24.88 -10.81 -5.09
C LEU A 73 26.13 -9.94 -5.20
N THR A 74 27.03 -10.26 -6.14
CA THR A 74 28.23 -9.44 -6.40
C THR A 74 27.87 -8.12 -7.07
N ASN A 75 26.83 -8.10 -7.92
CA ASN A 75 26.37 -6.93 -8.65
C ASN A 75 25.04 -6.38 -8.11
N TRP A 76 24.77 -6.58 -6.81
CA TRP A 76 23.46 -6.34 -6.21
C TRP A 76 22.97 -4.91 -6.42
N ASP A 77 23.82 -3.94 -6.11
CA ASP A 77 23.47 -2.51 -6.16
C ASP A 77 23.20 -2.05 -7.60
N SER A 78 23.98 -2.56 -8.55
CA SER A 78 23.86 -2.21 -9.97
C SER A 78 22.68 -2.88 -10.66
N PHE A 79 22.26 -4.06 -10.20
CA PHE A 79 21.22 -4.83 -10.87
C PHE A 79 19.87 -4.70 -10.15
N ILE A 80 19.76 -5.21 -8.92
CA ILE A 80 18.48 -5.30 -8.21
C ILE A 80 18.10 -3.96 -7.59
N ALA A 81 19.02 -3.32 -6.85
CA ALA A 81 18.71 -2.04 -6.21
C ALA A 81 18.43 -0.95 -7.25
N HIS A 82 19.27 -0.86 -8.29
CA HIS A 82 19.02 0.08 -9.39
C HIS A 82 17.70 -0.20 -10.11
N PHE A 83 17.37 -1.46 -10.40
CA PHE A 83 16.11 -1.79 -11.08
C PHE A 83 14.90 -1.34 -10.24
N PHE A 84 14.85 -1.70 -8.96
CA PHE A 84 13.70 -1.38 -8.11
C PHE A 84 13.65 0.09 -7.70
N PHE A 85 14.77 0.76 -7.43
CA PHE A 85 14.71 2.18 -7.07
C PHE A 85 14.54 3.06 -8.30
N ASN A 86 15.40 2.93 -9.30
CA ASN A 86 15.42 3.90 -10.38
C ASN A 86 14.26 3.67 -11.35
N ASN A 87 13.99 2.44 -11.78
CA ASN A 87 12.91 2.24 -12.73
C ASN A 87 11.54 2.53 -12.11
N ILE A 88 11.31 2.14 -10.86
CA ILE A 88 10.02 2.39 -10.19
C ILE A 88 9.83 3.89 -9.92
N ASN A 89 10.87 4.58 -9.43
CA ASN A 89 10.81 6.04 -9.26
C ASN A 89 10.62 6.76 -10.60
N LEU A 90 11.30 6.33 -11.66
CA LEU A 90 11.13 6.89 -13.01
C LEU A 90 9.72 6.63 -13.56
N LEU A 91 9.16 5.44 -13.35
CA LEU A 91 7.79 5.11 -13.74
C LEU A 91 6.77 5.94 -12.95
N ALA A 92 6.93 6.03 -11.64
CA ALA A 92 6.10 6.88 -10.78
C ALA A 92 6.17 8.35 -11.22
N LYS A 93 7.37 8.85 -11.51
CA LYS A 93 7.61 10.19 -12.05
C LYS A 93 6.97 10.38 -13.43
N LYS A 94 6.98 9.37 -14.30
CA LYS A 94 6.36 9.46 -15.63
C LYS A 94 4.83 9.49 -15.55
N ILE A 95 4.24 8.76 -14.60
CA ILE A 95 2.79 8.72 -14.38
C ILE A 95 2.30 10.02 -13.73
N SER A 96 3.08 10.57 -12.81
CA SER A 96 2.83 11.84 -12.16
C SER A 96 3.99 12.78 -12.42
N PRO A 97 4.11 13.36 -13.63
CA PRO A 97 5.22 14.24 -13.99
C PRO A 97 5.37 15.34 -12.94
N THR A 98 6.58 15.44 -12.39
CA THR A 98 7.01 16.41 -11.37
C THR A 98 7.15 17.82 -11.95
N GLU A 99 6.34 18.20 -12.93
CA GLU A 99 6.33 19.56 -13.44
C GLU A 99 5.54 20.43 -12.49
N GLN A 100 6.24 21.07 -11.55
CA GLN A 100 5.86 22.31 -10.82
C GLN A 100 4.60 22.27 -9.91
N ASP A 101 3.67 21.35 -10.17
CA ASP A 101 2.42 21.05 -9.49
C ASP A 101 2.57 19.74 -8.70
N SER A 102 3.45 19.70 -7.70
CA SER A 102 3.38 18.58 -6.75
C SER A 102 1.95 18.52 -6.18
N THR A 103 1.38 17.33 -5.98
CA THR A 103 0.01 17.21 -5.44
C THR A 103 -0.15 17.99 -4.14
N LEU A 104 0.93 18.08 -3.36
CA LEU A 104 1.01 18.92 -2.17
C LEU A 104 0.80 20.40 -2.49
N ASN A 105 1.42 20.93 -3.56
CA ASN A 105 1.20 22.31 -4.01
C ASN A 105 -0.27 22.53 -4.36
N ILE A 106 -0.91 21.61 -5.09
CA ILE A 106 -2.34 21.74 -5.40
C ILE A 106 -3.21 21.72 -4.15
N PHE A 107 -2.90 20.87 -3.16
CA PHE A 107 -3.61 20.90 -1.88
C PHE A 107 -3.38 22.22 -1.13
N PHE A 108 -2.16 22.75 -1.14
CA PHE A 108 -1.86 24.07 -0.56
C PHE A 108 -2.55 25.20 -1.31
N ASP A 109 -2.60 25.16 -2.64
CA ASP A 109 -3.30 26.15 -3.47
C ASP A 109 -4.81 26.09 -3.23
N LEU A 110 -5.37 24.88 -3.06
CA LEU A 110 -6.76 24.69 -2.63
C LEU A 110 -7.00 25.31 -1.25
N LEU A 111 -6.09 25.06 -0.30
CA LEU A 111 -6.21 25.54 1.07
C LEU A 111 -6.11 27.07 1.11
N ASN A 112 -5.19 27.65 0.35
CA ASN A 112 -5.05 29.10 0.16
C ASN A 112 -6.29 29.69 -0.54
N SER A 113 -6.79 29.05 -1.60
CA SER A 113 -8.01 29.48 -2.31
C SER A 113 -9.24 29.46 -1.39
N ILE A 114 -9.37 28.46 -0.51
CA ILE A 114 -10.44 28.39 0.47
C ILE A 114 -10.26 29.47 1.55
N ASN A 115 -9.03 29.70 1.99
CA ASN A 115 -8.74 30.72 2.99
C ASN A 115 -9.08 32.13 2.48
N GLU A 116 -8.71 32.44 1.24
CA GLU A 116 -8.97 33.72 0.56
C GLU A 116 -10.46 33.98 0.26
N ARG A 117 -11.32 32.95 0.23
CA ARG A 117 -12.78 33.14 0.14
C ARG A 117 -13.29 33.78 1.43
N SER A 118 -13.50 35.09 1.38
CA SER A 118 -14.00 35.95 2.46
C SER A 118 -15.50 35.74 2.69
N PHE A 119 -15.89 34.55 3.17
CA PHE A 119 -17.26 34.25 3.60
C PHE A 119 -17.82 35.21 4.66
N LEU A 120 -16.94 35.99 5.32
CA LEU A 120 -17.30 36.94 6.37
C LEU A 120 -17.37 38.41 5.91
N SER A 121 -16.93 38.76 4.70
CA SER A 121 -16.88 40.17 4.26
C SER A 121 -18.22 40.71 3.74
N ASP A 122 -19.13 39.85 3.29
CA ASP A 122 -20.39 40.24 2.63
C ASP A 122 -21.58 40.38 3.59
N ILE A 123 -21.33 40.44 4.90
CA ILE A 123 -22.36 40.64 5.93
C ILE A 123 -22.80 42.11 5.95
N ALA A 124 -23.52 42.53 4.91
CA ALA A 124 -24.30 43.77 4.94
C ALA A 124 -25.56 43.53 5.80
N LEU A 125 -25.57 44.10 7.01
CA LEU A 125 -26.65 44.03 7.98
C LEU A 125 -27.90 44.78 7.49
N THR A 126 -28.75 44.10 6.70
CA THR A 126 -30.16 44.52 6.54
C THR A 126 -31.06 43.72 7.49
N PRO A 127 -32.01 44.36 8.21
CA PRO A 127 -32.76 43.74 9.33
C PRO A 127 -33.49 42.44 8.99
N GLU A 128 -33.98 42.29 7.75
CA GLU A 128 -34.73 41.10 7.32
C GLU A 128 -33.85 39.88 7.02
N LYS A 129 -32.53 40.08 6.82
CA LYS A 129 -31.59 39.00 6.55
C LYS A 129 -30.90 38.48 7.81
N ILE A 130 -31.07 39.10 8.98
CA ILE A 130 -30.28 38.78 10.19
C ILE A 130 -30.46 37.33 10.65
N VAL A 131 -31.67 36.76 10.63
CA VAL A 131 -31.89 35.38 11.11
C VAL A 131 -31.45 34.32 10.10
N ALA A 132 -31.71 34.53 8.80
CA ALA A 132 -31.23 33.64 7.74
C ALA A 132 -29.72 33.76 7.50
N ALA A 133 -29.15 34.96 7.64
CA ALA A 133 -27.72 35.22 7.56
C ALA A 133 -27.01 34.67 8.80
N THR A 134 -27.52 34.83 10.02
CA THR A 134 -26.85 34.26 11.21
C THR A 134 -26.74 32.74 11.14
N LEU A 135 -27.83 31.99 10.89
CA LEU A 135 -27.76 30.53 10.78
C LEU A 135 -26.99 30.05 9.54
N GLY A 136 -27.19 30.69 8.38
CA GLY A 136 -26.49 30.38 7.14
C GLY A 136 -24.99 30.65 7.21
N ASN A 137 -24.58 31.69 7.94
CA ASN A 137 -23.18 32.04 8.15
C ASN A 137 -22.49 31.08 9.12
N PHE A 138 -23.17 30.63 10.19
CA PHE A 138 -22.63 29.57 11.05
C PHE A 138 -22.43 28.26 10.28
N ALA A 139 -23.41 27.86 9.47
CA ALA A 139 -23.29 26.67 8.62
C ALA A 139 -22.14 26.80 7.60
N ALA A 140 -21.97 27.98 6.99
CA ALA A 140 -20.87 28.25 6.06
C ALA A 140 -19.48 28.19 6.74
N VAL A 141 -19.35 28.72 7.95
CA VAL A 141 -18.09 28.68 8.72
C VAL A 141 -17.74 27.25 9.13
N ILE A 142 -18.72 26.47 9.60
CA ILE A 142 -18.52 25.06 9.94
C ILE A 142 -18.12 24.28 8.69
N LEU A 143 -18.79 24.50 7.56
CA LEU A 143 -18.48 23.82 6.29
C LEU A 143 -17.08 24.18 5.79
N LYS A 144 -16.68 25.46 5.83
CA LYS A 144 -15.32 25.91 5.46
C LYS A 144 -14.27 25.20 6.32
N THR A 145 -14.45 25.20 7.63
CA THR A 145 -13.53 24.57 8.59
C THR A 145 -13.46 23.06 8.38
N ALA A 146 -14.60 22.40 8.11
CA ALA A 146 -14.66 20.97 7.83
C ALA A 146 -13.95 20.61 6.52
N THR A 147 -14.14 21.39 5.44
CA THR A 147 -13.47 21.17 4.16
C THR A 147 -11.96 21.35 4.27
N GLU A 148 -11.49 22.37 4.99
CA GLU A 148 -10.06 22.57 5.25
C GLU A 148 -9.44 21.38 6.00
N LEU A 149 -10.11 20.91 7.06
CA LEU A 149 -9.67 19.74 7.82
C LEU A 149 -9.65 18.47 6.96
N ALA A 150 -10.64 18.29 6.07
CA ALA A 150 -10.68 17.17 5.14
C ALA A 150 -9.48 17.19 4.17
N ILE A 151 -9.13 18.37 3.63
CA ILE A 151 -7.98 18.52 2.72
C ILE A 151 -6.67 18.18 3.44
N ILE A 152 -6.47 18.70 4.66
CA ILE A 152 -5.29 18.42 5.48
C ILE A 152 -5.17 16.92 5.75
N LEU A 153 -6.27 16.26 6.10
CA LEU A 153 -6.30 14.84 6.39
C LEU A 153 -5.97 13.99 5.15
N THR A 154 -6.54 14.33 3.98
CA THR A 154 -6.24 13.67 2.71
C THR A 154 -4.78 13.85 2.30
N MET A 155 -4.22 15.05 2.50
CA MET A 155 -2.81 15.33 2.25
C MET A 155 -1.90 14.50 3.17
N ALA A 156 -2.23 14.40 4.46
CA ALA A 156 -1.48 13.58 5.42
C ALA A 156 -1.51 12.10 5.03
N ALA A 157 -2.67 11.57 4.65
CA ALA A 157 -2.82 10.18 4.20
C ALA A 157 -1.97 9.90 2.95
N TYR A 158 -1.97 10.80 1.96
CA TYR A 158 -1.13 10.69 0.77
C TYR A 158 0.36 10.60 1.11
N VAL A 159 0.85 11.51 1.96
CA VAL A 159 2.26 11.53 2.39
C VAL A 159 2.64 10.24 3.11
N ILE A 160 1.81 9.78 4.06
CA ILE A 160 2.03 8.55 4.82
C ILE A 160 2.16 7.35 3.89
N VAL A 161 1.28 7.20 2.91
CA VAL A 161 1.29 6.05 2.00
C VAL A 161 2.54 6.03 1.11
N LEU A 162 2.96 7.19 0.60
CA LEU A 162 4.20 7.29 -0.17
C LEU A 162 5.43 6.91 0.67
N TYR A 163 5.50 7.39 1.90
CA TYR A 163 6.57 7.03 2.82
C TYR A 163 6.59 5.55 3.14
N MET A 164 5.42 4.99 3.44
CA MET A 164 5.29 3.58 3.78
C MET A 164 5.79 2.70 2.62
N GLY A 165 5.45 3.04 1.37
CA GLY A 165 5.96 2.35 0.18
C GLY A 165 7.48 2.40 0.06
N GLY A 166 8.09 3.57 0.28
CA GLY A 166 9.55 3.72 0.27
C GLY A 166 10.26 2.91 1.35
N VAL A 167 9.75 2.95 2.59
CA VAL A 167 10.31 2.20 3.72
C VAL A 167 10.20 0.70 3.49
N LEU A 168 9.02 0.20 3.09
CA LEU A 168 8.80 -1.22 2.79
C LEU A 168 9.74 -1.72 1.69
N LEU A 169 9.95 -0.92 0.65
CA LEU A 169 10.85 -1.28 -0.45
C LEU A 169 12.31 -1.34 0.03
N SER A 170 12.74 -0.35 0.83
CA SER A 170 14.09 -0.31 1.39
C SER A 170 14.37 -1.52 2.28
N VAL A 171 13.45 -1.85 3.19
CA VAL A 171 13.56 -3.03 4.07
C VAL A 171 13.59 -4.31 3.23
N SER A 172 12.76 -4.40 2.18
CA SER A 172 12.76 -5.56 1.30
C SER A 172 14.10 -5.74 0.58
N LEU A 173 14.65 -4.68 0.02
CA LEU A 173 15.92 -4.73 -0.71
C LEU A 173 17.09 -5.04 0.23
N MET A 174 17.04 -4.58 1.47
CA MET A 174 18.03 -4.91 2.49
C MET A 174 18.02 -6.41 2.85
N LEU A 175 16.84 -7.03 2.91
CA LEU A 175 16.71 -8.47 3.19
C LEU A 175 17.03 -9.35 1.97
N GLY A 176 16.96 -8.80 0.76
CA GLY A 176 17.14 -9.53 -0.49
C GLY A 176 18.38 -10.43 -0.54
N PRO A 177 19.59 -9.94 -0.21
CA PRO A 177 20.81 -10.73 -0.25
C PRO A 177 20.78 -12.00 0.63
N ILE A 178 20.08 -11.96 1.75
CA ILE A 178 19.93 -13.11 2.66
C ILE A 178 18.90 -14.11 2.13
N LEU A 179 17.90 -13.62 1.39
CA LEU A 179 16.76 -14.44 0.94
C LEU A 179 17.02 -15.12 -0.43
N PHE A 180 17.93 -14.58 -1.24
CA PHE A 180 18.37 -15.18 -2.51
C PHE A 180 18.99 -16.59 -2.40
N PRO A 181 19.91 -16.86 -1.44
CA PRO A 181 20.56 -18.16 -1.27
C PRO A 181 19.59 -19.34 -1.11
N TRP A 182 18.41 -19.09 -0.53
CA TRP A 182 17.37 -20.11 -0.32
C TRP A 182 16.79 -20.69 -1.61
N LEU A 183 17.07 -20.08 -2.77
CA LEU A 183 16.68 -20.60 -4.08
C LEU A 183 17.39 -21.94 -4.41
N LEU A 184 18.57 -22.18 -3.82
CA LEU A 184 19.35 -23.43 -4.01
C LEU A 184 18.61 -24.66 -3.49
N ILE A 185 17.84 -24.51 -2.42
CA ILE A 185 17.12 -25.61 -1.77
C ILE A 185 15.67 -25.59 -2.27
N LYS A 186 15.30 -26.56 -3.12
CA LYS A 186 13.94 -26.71 -3.69
C LYS A 186 12.80 -26.48 -2.67
N PRO A 187 12.77 -27.12 -1.48
CA PRO A 187 11.69 -26.92 -0.53
C PRO A 187 11.68 -25.53 0.13
N CYS A 188 12.77 -24.77 0.10
CA CYS A 188 12.88 -23.43 0.70
C CYS A 188 12.64 -22.28 -0.28
N GLN A 189 12.36 -22.57 -1.56
CA GLN A 189 12.11 -21.55 -2.58
C GLN A 189 10.92 -20.65 -2.28
N PHE A 190 9.98 -21.08 -1.42
CA PHE A 190 8.86 -20.27 -0.98
C PHE A 190 9.30 -18.98 -0.25
N ILE A 191 10.45 -19.00 0.43
CA ILE A 191 10.99 -17.83 1.14
C ILE A 191 11.37 -16.75 0.12
N PHE A 192 12.12 -17.14 -0.91
CA PHE A 192 12.49 -16.25 -2.02
C PHE A 192 11.25 -15.73 -2.76
N GLN A 193 10.29 -16.61 -3.06
CA GLN A 193 9.06 -16.21 -3.72
C GLN A 193 8.22 -15.23 -2.87
N GLY A 194 8.17 -15.44 -1.56
CA GLY A 194 7.50 -14.55 -0.61
C GLY A 194 8.16 -13.16 -0.60
N TRP A 195 9.49 -13.12 -0.52
CA TRP A 195 10.27 -11.89 -0.62
C TRP A 195 10.05 -11.17 -1.95
N LEU A 196 10.08 -11.89 -3.08
CA LEU A 196 9.91 -11.30 -4.40
C LEU A 196 8.52 -10.65 -4.52
N LYS A 197 7.47 -11.37 -4.10
CA LYS A 197 6.09 -10.83 -4.07
C LYS A 197 5.99 -9.62 -3.16
N PHE A 198 6.63 -9.64 -1.99
CA PHE A 198 6.67 -8.52 -1.07
C PHE A 198 7.39 -7.30 -1.67
N THR A 199 8.55 -7.48 -2.28
CA THR A 199 9.34 -6.43 -2.94
C THR A 199 8.55 -5.76 -4.06
N ILE A 200 7.93 -6.58 -4.93
CA ILE A 200 7.08 -6.09 -6.02
C ILE A 200 5.90 -5.32 -5.42
N SER A 201 5.26 -5.85 -4.36
CA SER A 201 4.15 -5.17 -3.69
C SER A 201 4.57 -3.81 -3.17
N ALA A 202 5.65 -3.73 -2.41
CA ALA A 202 6.17 -2.46 -1.88
C ALA A 202 6.47 -1.45 -3.00
N SER A 203 7.07 -1.90 -4.11
CA SER A 203 7.36 -1.02 -5.26
C SER A 203 6.10 -0.47 -5.93
N LEU A 204 5.01 -1.24 -5.96
CA LEU A 204 3.74 -0.79 -6.53
C LEU A 204 3.09 0.34 -5.73
N TYR A 205 3.40 0.52 -4.44
CA TYR A 205 2.78 1.57 -3.62
C TYR A 205 3.10 2.96 -4.18
N GLN A 206 4.33 3.14 -4.66
CA GLN A 206 4.76 4.40 -5.26
C GLN A 206 4.07 4.64 -6.60
N ILE A 207 3.92 3.60 -7.42
CA ILE A 207 3.28 3.66 -8.75
C ILE A 207 1.78 3.95 -8.58
N VAL A 208 1.09 3.14 -7.78
CA VAL A 208 -0.35 3.28 -7.52
C VAL A 208 -0.64 4.58 -6.78
N GLY A 209 0.18 4.94 -5.78
CA GLY A 209 0.07 6.21 -5.08
C GLY A 209 0.24 7.41 -6.00
N SER A 210 1.23 7.38 -6.90
CA SER A 210 1.43 8.44 -7.90
C SER A 210 0.27 8.53 -8.91
N SER A 211 -0.25 7.39 -9.36
CA SER A 211 -1.41 7.32 -10.26
C SER A 211 -2.67 7.87 -9.60
N MET A 212 -2.97 7.45 -8.37
CA MET A 212 -4.12 7.96 -7.61
C MET A 212 -4.00 9.47 -7.34
N SER A 213 -2.79 9.93 -7.08
CA SER A 213 -2.49 11.36 -6.93
C SER A 213 -2.77 12.14 -8.22
N TYR A 214 -2.39 11.60 -9.38
CA TYR A 214 -2.69 12.19 -10.68
C TYR A 214 -4.20 12.31 -10.92
N ILE A 215 -4.96 11.25 -10.63
CA ILE A 215 -6.43 11.25 -10.77
C ILE A 215 -7.05 12.29 -9.83
N CYS A 216 -6.57 12.37 -8.58
CA CYS A 216 -7.02 13.36 -7.61
C CYS A 216 -6.85 14.81 -8.12
N ARG A 217 -5.67 15.13 -8.66
CA ARG A 217 -5.41 16.45 -9.26
C ARG A 217 -6.36 16.74 -10.43
N ALA A 218 -6.58 15.76 -11.31
CA ALA A 218 -7.49 15.91 -12.44
C ALA A 218 -8.94 16.16 -11.99
N SER A 219 -9.42 15.43 -10.97
CA SER A 219 -10.75 15.61 -10.39
C SER A 219 -10.94 17.01 -9.80
N ILE A 220 -9.93 17.51 -9.06
CA ILE A 220 -9.97 18.86 -8.48
C ILE A 220 -9.99 19.93 -9.59
N LYS A 221 -9.16 19.80 -10.64
CA LYS A 221 -9.13 20.76 -11.76
C LYS A 221 -10.46 20.81 -12.52
N HIS A 222 -11.13 19.68 -12.74
CA HIS A 222 -12.46 19.66 -13.36
C HIS A 222 -13.54 20.32 -12.48
N LEU A 223 -13.40 20.23 -11.16
CA LEU A 223 -14.33 20.84 -10.22
C LEU A 223 -14.24 22.37 -10.25
N ASP A 224 -13.02 22.91 -10.34
CA ASP A 224 -12.80 24.35 -10.55
C ASP A 224 -13.36 24.84 -11.90
N GLN A 225 -13.25 24.04 -12.95
CA GLN A 225 -13.84 24.36 -14.26
C GLN A 225 -15.37 24.37 -14.21
N LEU A 226 -15.99 23.38 -13.53
CA LEU A 226 -17.44 23.32 -13.37
C LEU A 226 -17.99 24.54 -12.61
N HIS A 227 -17.27 25.00 -11.58
CA HIS A 227 -17.63 26.23 -10.86
C HIS A 227 -17.79 27.42 -11.80
N LYS A 228 -16.85 27.63 -12.72
CA LYS A 228 -16.86 28.75 -13.67
C LYS A 228 -18.05 28.71 -14.65
N THR A 229 -18.71 27.56 -14.78
CA THR A 229 -19.84 27.35 -15.71
C THR A 229 -21.22 27.34 -15.04
N LEU A 230 -21.29 27.26 -13.71
CA LEU A 230 -22.56 27.19 -12.99
C LEU A 230 -23.19 28.59 -12.85
N ILE A 231 -24.42 28.74 -13.38
CA ILE A 231 -25.21 29.96 -13.36
C ILE A 231 -25.72 30.22 -11.92
N PRO A 232 -25.56 31.44 -11.36
CA PRO A 232 -25.97 31.75 -9.99
C PRO A 232 -27.50 31.77 -9.88
N GLY A 233 -28.11 30.83 -9.15
CA GLY A 233 -29.57 30.72 -9.17
C GLY A 233 -30.30 30.18 -7.94
N TYR A 234 -29.76 29.22 -7.17
CA TYR A 234 -30.59 28.54 -6.15
C TYR A 234 -29.91 28.25 -4.79
N ILE A 235 -28.59 28.36 -4.72
CA ILE A 235 -27.76 28.29 -3.50
C ILE A 235 -26.58 29.22 -3.78
N SER A 236 -25.99 29.88 -2.78
CA SER A 236 -24.75 30.66 -3.02
C SER A 236 -23.73 29.73 -3.71
N PRO A 237 -23.28 30.03 -4.95
CA PRO A 237 -22.49 29.10 -5.76
C PRO A 237 -21.27 28.54 -5.00
N ASP A 238 -20.74 29.34 -4.07
CA ASP A 238 -19.60 29.01 -3.23
C ASP A 238 -19.85 27.87 -2.22
N GLN A 239 -21.04 27.74 -1.66
CA GLN A 239 -21.35 26.68 -0.68
C GLN A 239 -21.43 25.29 -1.33
N THR A 240 -22.03 25.20 -2.54
CA THR A 240 -22.15 23.94 -3.28
C THR A 240 -20.78 23.36 -3.65
N ILE A 241 -19.81 24.22 -3.94
CA ILE A 241 -18.45 23.83 -4.31
C ILE A 241 -17.68 23.30 -3.10
N LEU A 242 -17.79 23.95 -1.95
CA LEU A 242 -17.16 23.48 -0.72
C LEU A 242 -17.65 22.08 -0.34
N ILE A 243 -18.95 21.80 -0.51
CA ILE A 243 -19.52 20.47 -0.29
C ILE A 243 -18.94 19.46 -1.28
N LEU A 244 -18.86 19.81 -2.57
CA LEU A 244 -18.35 18.91 -3.60
C LEU A 244 -16.85 18.59 -3.40
N ILE A 245 -16.05 19.60 -3.06
CA ILE A 245 -14.62 19.44 -2.71
C ILE A 245 -14.50 18.52 -1.49
N MET A 246 -15.28 18.75 -0.44
CA MET A 246 -15.28 17.92 0.76
C MET A 246 -15.59 16.45 0.44
N ILE A 247 -16.61 16.18 -0.37
CA ILE A 247 -16.97 14.82 -0.80
C ILE A 247 -15.81 14.17 -1.56
N ILE A 248 -15.23 14.88 -2.54
CA ILE A 248 -14.10 14.37 -3.31
C ILE A 248 -12.89 14.09 -2.41
N CYS A 249 -12.55 14.99 -1.49
CA CYS A 249 -11.47 14.79 -0.53
C CYS A 249 -11.70 13.56 0.34
N PHE A 250 -12.93 13.31 0.78
CA PHE A 250 -13.28 12.13 1.58
C PHE A 250 -13.16 10.83 0.76
N ILE A 251 -13.61 10.83 -0.49
CA ILE A 251 -13.42 9.70 -1.41
C ILE A 251 -11.92 9.41 -1.57
N PHE A 252 -11.11 10.42 -1.88
CA PHE A 252 -9.67 10.23 -2.04
C PHE A 252 -8.96 9.84 -0.74
N LEU A 253 -9.41 10.32 0.42
CA LEU A 253 -8.91 9.87 1.72
C LEU A 253 -9.07 8.35 1.87
N THR A 254 -10.28 7.83 1.59
CA THR A 254 -10.52 6.38 1.66
C THR A 254 -9.75 5.60 0.59
N LEU A 255 -9.59 6.15 -0.61
CA LEU A 255 -8.79 5.52 -1.68
C LEU A 255 -7.30 5.44 -1.32
N PHE A 256 -6.72 6.50 -0.74
CA PHE A 256 -5.34 6.47 -0.29
C PHE A 256 -5.11 5.40 0.77
N TRP A 257 -6.05 5.24 1.70
CA TRP A 257 -5.97 4.19 2.72
C TRP A 257 -6.06 2.76 2.15
N GLN A 258 -6.67 2.59 0.98
CA GLN A 258 -6.84 1.29 0.31
C GLN A 258 -5.71 0.92 -0.66
N ILE A 259 -4.74 1.82 -0.90
CA ILE A 259 -3.56 1.53 -1.74
C ILE A 259 -2.86 0.20 -1.36
N PRO A 260 -2.67 -0.13 -0.07
CA PRO A 260 -2.06 -1.40 0.31
C PRO A 260 -2.79 -2.62 -0.24
N ASP A 261 -4.12 -2.59 -0.19
CA ASP A 261 -4.97 -3.69 -0.63
C ASP A 261 -5.04 -3.77 -2.15
N ILE A 262 -5.03 -2.63 -2.85
CA ILE A 262 -4.92 -2.56 -4.32
C ILE A 262 -3.61 -3.21 -4.78
N CYS A 263 -2.48 -2.87 -4.15
CA CYS A 263 -1.17 -3.43 -4.50
C CYS A 263 -1.11 -4.94 -4.26
N ARG A 264 -1.71 -5.43 -3.18
CA ARG A 264 -1.84 -6.87 -2.90
C ARG A 264 -2.72 -7.56 -3.93
N GLY A 265 -3.88 -6.97 -4.27
CA GLY A 265 -4.82 -7.52 -5.24
C GLY A 265 -4.23 -7.67 -6.65
N ILE A 266 -3.40 -6.71 -7.07
CA ILE A 266 -2.68 -6.77 -8.36
C ILE A 266 -1.73 -7.98 -8.40
N ILE A 267 -1.03 -8.28 -7.31
CA ILE A 267 -0.04 -9.38 -7.26
C ILE A 267 -0.70 -10.73 -7.05
N SER A 268 -1.77 -10.81 -6.25
CA SER A 268 -2.48 -12.05 -6.00
C SER A 268 -3.45 -12.43 -7.14
N GLY A 269 -3.63 -11.56 -8.14
CA GLY A 269 -4.57 -11.80 -9.25
C GLY A 269 -6.03 -11.85 -8.81
N GLY A 270 -6.34 -11.38 -7.60
CA GLY A 270 -7.65 -11.51 -6.96
C GLY A 270 -7.97 -10.25 -6.18
N MET A 271 -9.09 -9.63 -6.50
CA MET A 271 -9.51 -8.36 -5.90
C MET A 271 -10.23 -8.61 -4.57
N ASN A 272 -9.48 -8.66 -3.47
CA ASN A 272 -10.06 -8.65 -2.12
C ASN A 272 -10.34 -7.20 -1.71
N ILE A 273 -11.37 -6.57 -2.30
CA ILE A 273 -11.91 -5.33 -1.72
C ILE A 273 -12.40 -5.70 -0.32
N SER A 274 -11.83 -5.03 0.69
CA SER A 274 -12.20 -5.19 2.10
C SER A 274 -13.65 -4.72 2.32
N SER A 275 -14.58 -5.57 1.88
CA SER A 275 -16.01 -5.50 2.18
C SER A 275 -16.30 -6.08 3.56
N HIS A 276 -15.27 -6.33 4.38
CA HIS A 276 -15.39 -6.99 5.68
C HIS A 276 -16.41 -6.27 6.59
N HIS A 277 -16.56 -4.95 6.42
CA HIS A 277 -17.55 -4.14 7.15
C HIS A 277 -18.97 -4.16 6.54
N LEU A 278 -19.12 -4.33 5.22
CA LEU A 278 -20.43 -4.43 4.56
C LEU A 278 -21.00 -5.86 4.60
N ARG A 279 -20.13 -6.86 4.62
CA ARG A 279 -20.51 -8.27 4.63
C ARG A 279 -20.98 -8.74 6.01
N GLN A 280 -20.38 -8.21 7.08
CA GLN A 280 -20.85 -8.48 8.45
C GLN A 280 -22.27 -7.96 8.72
N HIS A 281 -22.71 -6.89 8.06
CA HIS A 281 -24.07 -6.38 8.21
C HIS A 281 -25.11 -7.10 7.33
N LEU A 282 -24.69 -7.79 6.25
CA LEU A 282 -25.60 -8.51 5.35
C LEU A 282 -25.78 -10.00 5.70
N ASP A 283 -24.92 -10.58 6.53
CA ASP A 283 -25.02 -11.98 6.95
C ASP A 283 -26.02 -12.24 8.10
N ILE A 284 -26.81 -11.22 8.47
CA ILE A 284 -27.93 -11.36 9.43
C ILE A 284 -29.09 -12.17 8.83
N ARG A 285 -29.18 -12.29 7.48
CA ARG A 285 -30.23 -13.07 6.82
C ARG A 285 -30.12 -14.59 6.98
N ASN A 286 -28.98 -15.12 7.44
CA ASN A 286 -28.78 -16.56 7.62
C ASN A 286 -28.95 -17.06 9.06
N MET A 287 -29.12 -16.17 10.05
CA MET A 287 -29.37 -16.59 11.45
C MET A 287 -30.83 -17.03 11.71
N SER A 288 -31.74 -16.87 10.75
CA SER A 288 -33.15 -17.29 10.88
C SER A 288 -33.41 -18.78 10.56
N LYS A 289 -32.36 -19.58 10.26
CA LYS A 289 -32.50 -20.99 9.86
C LYS A 289 -31.98 -21.99 10.90
N TYR A 290 -32.32 -21.78 12.17
CA TYR A 290 -32.33 -22.87 13.15
C TYR A 290 -33.71 -22.94 13.80
N PRO A 291 -34.55 -23.93 13.44
CA PRO A 291 -35.66 -24.30 14.29
C PRO A 291 -35.07 -24.98 15.53
N ASP A 292 -35.47 -24.52 16.71
CA ASP A 292 -35.18 -25.12 18.01
C ASP A 292 -35.56 -26.62 17.98
N SER A 293 -34.56 -27.51 17.99
CA SER A 293 -34.79 -28.93 18.29
C SER A 293 -34.59 -29.18 19.79
N PRO A 294 -35.49 -29.95 20.44
CA PRO A 294 -35.53 -30.09 21.90
C PRO A 294 -34.36 -30.93 22.46
N PRO A 295 -34.02 -30.75 23.75
CA PRO A 295 -32.75 -31.13 24.36
C PRO A 295 -32.59 -32.63 24.73
N GLU A 296 -33.35 -33.55 24.15
CA GLU A 296 -33.35 -34.95 24.62
C GLU A 296 -32.29 -35.85 23.96
N GLU A 297 -31.75 -35.50 22.79
CA GLU A 297 -30.83 -36.39 22.07
C GLU A 297 -29.35 -36.35 22.56
N ARG A 298 -28.97 -35.36 23.37
CA ARG A 298 -27.58 -35.23 23.87
C ARG A 298 -27.19 -36.22 24.97
N THR A 299 -28.15 -36.90 25.60
CA THR A 299 -27.84 -37.82 26.71
C THR A 299 -27.50 -39.24 26.27
N MET A 300 -27.82 -39.62 25.03
CA MET A 300 -27.59 -40.99 24.54
C MET A 300 -26.15 -41.19 24.02
N SER A 301 -25.58 -40.21 23.33
CA SER A 301 -24.20 -40.24 22.82
C SER A 301 -23.13 -40.31 23.93
N LEU A 302 -23.38 -39.66 25.06
CA LEU A 302 -22.40 -39.60 26.16
C LEU A 302 -22.28 -40.93 26.92
N LYS A 303 -23.38 -41.70 27.02
CA LYS A 303 -23.37 -43.05 27.63
C LYS A 303 -22.65 -44.08 26.75
N GLU A 304 -22.71 -43.97 25.43
CA GLU A 304 -21.97 -44.87 24.54
C GLU A 304 -20.46 -44.56 24.54
N SER A 305 -20.07 -43.28 24.58
CA SER A 305 -18.65 -42.90 24.64
C SER A 305 -17.93 -43.39 25.91
N LEU A 306 -18.65 -43.55 27.03
CA LEU A 306 -18.09 -44.07 28.29
C LEU A 306 -17.96 -45.60 28.33
N ARG A 307 -18.70 -46.34 27.48
CA ARG A 307 -18.53 -47.81 27.38
C ARG A 307 -17.29 -48.22 26.61
N TYR A 308 -16.78 -47.38 25.71
CA TYR A 308 -15.61 -47.73 24.90
C TYR A 308 -14.27 -47.54 25.64
N LYS A 309 -14.25 -46.78 26.74
CA LYS A 309 -13.02 -46.49 27.50
C LYS A 309 -12.71 -47.51 28.61
N LYS A 310 -13.45 -48.61 28.69
CA LYS A 310 -13.31 -49.65 29.73
C LYS A 310 -13.04 -51.07 29.20
N ARG A 311 -12.63 -51.19 27.94
CA ARG A 311 -12.07 -52.43 27.38
C ARG A 311 -10.68 -52.17 26.84
#